data_AF-A0A7J9J2Q8-F1
#
_entry.id   AF-A0A7J9J2Q8-F1
#
_cell.length_a   1.000
_cell.length_b   1.000
_cell.length_c   1.000
_cell.angle_alpha   90.00
_cell.angle_beta   90.00
_cell.angle_gamma   90.00
#
_symmetry.space_group_name_H-M   'P 1'
#
loop_
_entity.id
_entity.type
_entity.pdbx_description
1 polymer ?
#
loop_
_entity_poly.entity_id
_entity_poly.type
_entity_poly.pdbx_seq_one_letter_code
_entity_poly.pdbx_strand_id
1 'polypeptide(L)'
;MEETCAGVAKINVDAAIDAERMGLGVIVRDDDGFVLGGFGCVKETTINSDWAEIMALEEGVILAKNMNLKKRANDIYLQLKTFEAAVITWAPRPSNKLTDFICKFVLSNNCIWNFDVNYPKEIHDL
;
A
#
# COMPACT_ATOMS: atom_id res chain seq x y z
N MET A 1 4.31 32.95 -4.82
CA MET A 1 4.97 31.64 -4.89
C MET A 1 4.22 30.76 -3.92
N GLU A 2 3.56 29.72 -4.41
CA GLU A 2 2.83 28.76 -3.59
C GLU A 2 3.86 27.70 -3.14
N GLU A 3 4.10 27.59 -1.84
CA GLU A 3 4.88 26.47 -1.30
C GLU A 3 4.08 25.18 -1.50
N THR A 4 4.59 24.29 -2.35
CA THR A 4 4.09 22.92 -2.41
C THR A 4 4.50 22.22 -1.11
N CYS A 5 3.61 22.10 -0.14
CA CYS A 5 3.82 21.25 1.02
C CYS A 5 4.07 19.82 0.54
N ALA A 6 5.31 19.32 0.70
CA ALA A 6 5.64 17.94 0.40
C ALA A 6 4.85 17.03 1.37
N GLY A 7 3.92 16.24 0.83
CA GLY A 7 3.17 15.28 1.62
C GLY A 7 3.95 13.98 1.81
N VAL A 8 3.84 13.37 2.99
CA VAL A 8 4.38 12.03 3.25
C VAL A 8 3.26 11.01 3.04
N ALA A 9 3.51 10.03 2.16
CA ALA A 9 2.67 8.84 2.04
C ALA A 9 3.38 7.66 2.71
N LYS A 10 2.66 6.93 3.56
CA LYS A 10 3.17 5.74 4.25
C LYS A 10 2.60 4.49 3.59
N ILE A 11 3.47 3.61 3.12
CA ILE A 11 3.07 2.36 2.46
C ILE A 11 3.44 1.20 3.36
N ASN A 12 2.45 0.38 3.66
CA ASN A 12 2.60 -0.83 4.44
C ASN A 12 2.40 -2.03 3.56
N VAL A 13 3.31 -2.99 3.63
CA VAL A 13 3.32 -4.18 2.79
C VAL A 13 3.47 -5.40 3.67
N ASP A 14 2.84 -6.51 3.30
CA ASP A 14 3.01 -7.80 3.97
C ASP A 14 2.74 -8.95 2.99
N ALA A 15 3.21 -10.14 3.34
CA ALA A 15 2.95 -11.36 2.59
C ALA A 15 2.63 -12.54 3.51
N ALA A 16 1.71 -13.38 3.05
CA ALA A 16 1.39 -14.66 3.66
C ALA A 16 1.60 -15.78 2.63
N ILE A 17 2.10 -16.94 3.07
CA ILE A 17 2.34 -18.10 2.20
C ILE A 17 1.47 -19.26 2.68
N ASP A 18 0.79 -19.90 1.73
CA ASP A 18 0.03 -21.15 1.93
C ASP A 18 0.36 -22.11 0.79
N ALA A 19 1.12 -23.17 1.11
CA ALA A 19 1.69 -24.11 0.15
C ALA A 19 2.46 -23.42 -1.01
N GLU A 20 1.92 -23.45 -2.23
CA GLU A 20 2.51 -22.87 -3.44
C GLU A 20 1.91 -21.50 -3.81
N ARG A 21 1.14 -20.89 -2.90
CA ARG A 21 0.45 -19.63 -3.12
C ARG A 21 0.92 -18.57 -2.12
N MET A 22 1.02 -17.35 -2.61
CA MET A 22 1.37 -16.19 -1.82
C MET A 22 0.22 -15.19 -1.84
N GLY A 23 -0.26 -14.80 -0.68
CA GLY A 23 -1.15 -13.66 -0.48
C GLY A 23 -0.34 -12.41 -0.21
N LEU A 24 -0.60 -11.35 -0.96
CA LEU A 24 0.07 -10.07 -0.83
C LEU A 24 -0.93 -9.03 -0.32
N GLY A 25 -0.46 -8.12 0.51
CA GLY A 25 -1.25 -7.03 1.06
C GLY A 25 -0.47 -5.74 1.04
N VAL A 26 -1.14 -4.67 0.65
CA VAL A 26 -0.62 -3.31 0.61
C VAL A 26 -1.65 -2.37 1.19
N ILE A 27 -1.21 -1.45 2.05
CA ILE A 27 -1.99 -0.36 2.62
C ILE A 27 -1.26 0.95 2.35
N VAL A 28 -2.00 1.95 1.89
CA VAL A 28 -1.49 3.31 1.71
C VAL A 28 -2.14 4.24 2.72
N ARG A 29 -1.33 5.06 3.37
CA ARG A 29 -1.72 5.99 4.42
C ARG A 29 -1.15 7.38 4.17
N ASP A 30 -1.81 8.39 4.72
CA ASP A 30 -1.25 9.73 4.84
C ASP A 30 -0.27 9.84 6.01
N ASP A 31 0.23 11.06 6.26
CA ASP A 31 1.20 11.30 7.33
C ASP A 31 0.59 11.15 8.74
N ASP A 32 -0.70 11.42 8.90
CA ASP A 32 -1.42 11.19 10.16
C ASP A 32 -1.72 9.71 10.42
N GLY A 33 -1.53 8.86 9.40
CA GLY A 33 -1.71 7.41 9.48
C GLY A 33 -3.11 6.95 9.10
N PHE A 34 -3.97 7.83 8.56
CA PHE A 34 -5.26 7.44 8.02
C PHE A 34 -5.08 6.59 6.77
N VAL A 35 -5.90 5.54 6.64
CA VAL A 35 -5.88 4.66 5.47
C VAL A 35 -6.57 5.36 4.30
N LEU A 36 -5.81 5.63 3.25
CA LEU A 36 -6.32 6.17 1.99
C LEU A 36 -6.87 5.06 1.08
N GLY A 37 -6.29 3.86 1.19
CA GLY A 37 -6.71 2.71 0.40
C GLY A 37 -5.78 1.53 0.57
N GLY A 38 -6.06 0.49 -0.18
CA GLY A 38 -5.26 -0.73 -0.14
C GLY A 38 -5.57 -1.71 -1.25
N PHE A 39 -4.71 -2.71 -1.32
CA PHE A 39 -4.71 -3.75 -2.32
C PHE A 39 -4.31 -5.07 -1.68
N GLY A 40 -4.87 -6.17 -2.16
CA GLY A 40 -4.30 -7.48 -1.98
C GLY A 40 -4.60 -8.37 -3.16
N CYS A 41 -3.72 -9.34 -3.39
CA CYS A 41 -3.89 -10.34 -4.44
C CYS A 41 -3.24 -11.67 -4.04
N VAL A 42 -3.57 -12.70 -4.79
CA VAL A 42 -2.88 -13.98 -4.74
C VAL A 42 -1.96 -14.11 -5.94
N LYS A 43 -0.73 -14.57 -5.71
CA LYS A 43 0.18 -15.02 -6.75
C LYS A 43 0.44 -16.52 -6.58
N GLU A 44 0.32 -17.26 -7.67
CA GLU A 44 0.76 -18.66 -7.73
C GLU A 44 2.26 -18.65 -7.97
N THR A 45 3.02 -18.79 -6.89
CA THR A 45 4.47 -18.69 -6.95
C THR A 45 5.07 -19.38 -5.72
N THR A 46 5.98 -20.32 -5.97
CA THR A 46 6.79 -20.97 -4.94
C THR A 46 8.03 -20.13 -4.69
N ILE A 47 8.00 -19.38 -3.60
CA ILE A 47 9.11 -18.57 -3.12
C ILE A 47 9.12 -18.63 -1.61
N ASN A 48 10.31 -18.54 -1.04
CA ASN A 48 10.46 -18.48 0.41
C ASN A 48 9.87 -17.16 0.96
N SER A 49 9.75 -17.08 2.29
CA SER A 49 9.24 -15.89 3.00
C SER A 49 9.96 -14.60 2.60
N ASP A 50 11.27 -14.66 2.39
CA ASP A 50 12.10 -13.48 2.19
C ASP A 50 11.82 -12.84 0.82
N TRP A 51 11.65 -13.67 -0.22
CA TRP A 51 11.26 -13.19 -1.54
C TRP A 51 9.81 -12.69 -1.59
N ALA A 52 8.93 -13.26 -0.76
CA ALA A 52 7.55 -12.83 -0.64
C ALA A 52 7.45 -11.39 -0.08
N GLU A 53 8.25 -11.06 0.93
CA GLU A 53 8.32 -9.71 1.49
C GLU A 53 8.88 -8.69 0.49
N ILE A 54 9.90 -9.06 -0.29
CA ILE A 54 10.46 -8.19 -1.35
C ILE A 54 9.42 -7.92 -2.44
N MET A 55 8.65 -8.94 -2.85
CA MET A 55 7.58 -8.72 -3.83
C MET A 55 6.41 -7.90 -3.29
N ALA A 56 6.09 -8.04 -2.00
CA ALA A 56 5.14 -7.16 -1.33
C ALA A 56 5.58 -5.70 -1.40
N LEU A 57 6.87 -5.43 -1.21
CA LEU A 57 7.45 -4.10 -1.37
C LEU A 57 7.36 -3.60 -2.82
N GLU A 58 7.74 -4.41 -3.80
CA GLU A 58 7.67 -4.03 -5.23
C GLU A 58 6.24 -3.67 -5.65
N GLU A 59 5.26 -4.51 -5.31
CA GLU A 59 3.84 -4.24 -5.59
C GLU A 59 3.32 -3.03 -4.83
N GLY A 60 3.78 -2.82 -3.59
CA GLY A 60 3.45 -1.61 -2.83
C GLY A 60 3.91 -0.33 -3.52
N VAL A 61 5.12 -0.35 -4.09
CA VAL A 61 5.66 0.76 -4.89
C VAL A 61 4.87 0.95 -6.18
N ILE A 62 4.50 -0.12 -6.88
CA ILE A 62 3.69 -0.08 -8.11
C ILE A 62 2.30 0.48 -7.80
N LEU A 63 1.66 0.03 -6.72
CA LEU A 63 0.35 0.53 -6.29
C LEU A 63 0.40 2.01 -5.97
N ALA A 64 1.39 2.46 -5.20
CA ALA A 64 1.56 3.88 -4.90
C ALA A 64 1.72 4.71 -6.17
N LYS A 65 2.46 4.21 -7.17
CA LYS A 65 2.57 4.83 -8.51
C LYS A 65 1.23 4.89 -9.26
N ASN A 66 0.35 3.91 -9.05
CA ASN A 66 -0.90 3.75 -9.77
C ASN A 66 -2.12 4.34 -9.05
N MET A 67 -2.02 4.75 -7.78
CA MET A 67 -3.11 5.37 -7.03
C MET A 67 -3.49 6.72 -7.63
N ASN A 68 -4.59 6.70 -8.38
CA ASN A 68 -5.06 7.75 -9.27
C ASN A 68 -6.16 8.59 -8.58
N LEU A 69 -5.82 9.33 -7.52
CA LEU A 69 -6.76 10.20 -6.81
C LEU A 69 -7.15 11.39 -7.70
N LYS A 70 -8.37 11.37 -8.24
CA LYS A 70 -8.84 12.30 -9.30
C LYS A 70 -8.61 13.79 -8.93
N LYS A 71 -8.14 14.54 -9.92
CA LYS A 71 -7.71 15.96 -9.90
C LYS A 71 -6.38 16.28 -9.19
N ARG A 72 -5.97 15.51 -8.17
CA ARG A 72 -4.59 15.53 -7.62
C ARG A 72 -3.63 14.60 -8.37
N ALA A 73 -4.15 13.70 -9.20
CA ALA A 73 -3.41 12.64 -9.88
C ALA A 73 -2.26 13.10 -10.79
N ASN A 74 -2.35 14.25 -11.46
CA ASN A 74 -1.26 14.72 -12.34
C ASN A 74 -0.11 15.34 -11.53
N ASP A 75 -0.44 16.07 -10.46
CA ASP A 75 0.52 16.66 -9.54
C ASP A 75 1.19 15.59 -8.67
N ILE A 76 0.42 14.60 -8.20
CA ILE A 76 0.93 13.43 -7.47
C ILE A 76 1.74 12.53 -8.40
N TYR A 77 1.34 12.27 -9.64
CA TYR A 77 2.14 11.50 -10.61
C TYR A 77 3.50 12.16 -10.91
N LEU A 78 3.55 13.50 -11.00
CA LEU A 78 4.80 14.25 -11.05
C LEU A 78 5.59 14.14 -9.73
N GLN A 79 4.94 14.26 -8.56
CA GLN A 79 5.57 14.14 -7.23
C GLN A 79 6.12 12.74 -6.92
N LEU A 80 5.44 11.67 -7.37
CA LEU A 80 5.86 10.28 -7.21
C LEU A 80 7.06 9.93 -8.12
N LYS A 81 7.21 10.64 -9.26
CA LYS A 81 8.43 10.60 -10.09
C LYS A 81 9.59 11.37 -9.48
N THR A 82 9.30 12.25 -8.52
CA THR A 82 10.26 13.13 -7.85
C THR A 82 10.31 12.87 -6.35
N PHE A 83 9.99 11.65 -5.88
CA PHE A 83 10.24 11.31 -4.48
C PHE A 83 11.70 11.65 -4.18
N GLU A 84 11.90 12.70 -3.39
CA GLU A 84 13.23 13.18 -3.04
C GLU A 84 13.96 12.12 -2.22
N ALA A 85 13.19 11.36 -1.43
CA ALA A 85 13.68 10.23 -0.66
C ALA A 85 12.59 9.18 -0.49
N ALA A 86 13.02 7.92 -0.36
CA ALA A 86 12.22 6.83 0.17
C ALA A 86 12.94 6.30 1.42
N VAL A 87 12.20 6.15 2.52
CA VAL A 87 12.72 5.58 3.76
C VAL A 87 12.02 4.25 4.00
N ILE A 88 12.80 3.17 3.98
CA ILE A 88 12.31 1.83 4.30
C ILE A 88 12.55 1.59 5.79
N THR A 89 11.48 1.25 6.50
CA THR A 89 11.56 0.93 7.93
C THR A 89 10.97 -0.45 8.19
N TRP A 90 11.69 -1.26 8.96
CA TRP A 90 11.16 -2.53 9.46
C TRP A 90 10.25 -2.26 10.64
N ALA A 91 8.95 -2.47 10.45
CA ALA A 91 7.97 -2.24 11.48
C ALA A 91 7.64 -3.54 12.24
N PRO A 92 7.45 -3.53 13.57
CA PRO A 92 7.03 -4.72 14.31
C PRO A 92 5.69 -5.25 13.77
N ARG A 93 5.51 -6.57 13.62
CA ARG A 93 4.25 -7.17 13.11
C ARG A 93 2.95 -6.59 13.70
N PRO A 94 2.83 -6.27 15.01
CA PRO A 94 1.61 -5.67 15.56
C PRO A 94 1.17 -4.36 14.89
N SER A 95 2.09 -3.64 14.25
CA SER A 95 1.84 -2.39 13.54
C SER A 95 1.36 -2.59 12.09
N ASN A 96 1.37 -3.83 11.59
CA ASN A 96 1.01 -4.22 10.23
C ASN A 96 -0.22 -5.15 10.16
N LYS A 97 -1.02 -5.22 11.24
CA LYS A 97 -2.16 -6.15 11.37
C LYS A 97 -3.17 -6.08 10.24
N LEU A 98 -3.43 -4.88 9.71
CA LEU A 98 -4.38 -4.71 8.61
C LEU A 98 -3.86 -5.35 7.32
N THR A 99 -2.57 -5.16 7.05
CA THR A 99 -1.90 -5.74 5.89
C THR A 99 -1.82 -7.27 6.02
N ASP A 100 -1.41 -7.78 7.19
CA ASP A 100 -1.44 -9.22 7.52
C ASP A 100 -2.83 -9.84 7.32
N PHE A 101 -3.89 -9.14 7.75
CA PHE A 101 -5.26 -9.56 7.53
C PHE A 101 -5.59 -9.63 6.03
N ILE A 102 -5.23 -8.61 5.25
CA ILE A 102 -5.48 -8.58 3.79
C ILE A 102 -4.79 -9.76 3.12
N CYS A 103 -3.51 -10.01 3.39
CA CYS A 103 -2.75 -11.11 2.78
C CYS A 103 -3.43 -12.46 3.03
N LYS A 104 -3.84 -12.72 4.28
CA LYS A 104 -4.52 -13.95 4.67
C LYS A 104 -5.91 -14.06 4.05
N PHE A 105 -6.63 -12.94 4.00
CA PHE A 105 -7.98 -12.88 3.43
C PHE A 105 -7.95 -13.22 1.93
N VAL A 106 -7.12 -12.55 1.15
CA VAL A 106 -7.05 -12.78 -0.31
C VAL A 106 -6.57 -14.19 -0.63
N LEU A 107 -5.61 -14.70 0.15
CA LEU A 107 -5.09 -16.06 0.03
C LEU A 107 -6.16 -17.13 0.32
N SER A 108 -6.93 -16.94 1.39
CA SER A 108 -8.00 -17.88 1.78
C SER A 108 -9.16 -17.89 0.78
N ASN A 109 -9.45 -16.74 0.16
CA ASN A 109 -10.57 -16.59 -0.77
C ASN A 109 -10.15 -16.69 -2.24
N ASN A 110 -8.86 -16.88 -2.52
CA ASN A 110 -8.30 -16.86 -3.86
C ASN A 110 -8.77 -15.67 -4.72
N CYS A 111 -8.69 -14.46 -4.17
CA CYS A 111 -9.28 -13.27 -4.77
C CYS A 111 -8.29 -12.11 -4.90
N ILE A 112 -8.73 -11.08 -5.64
CA ILE A 112 -8.09 -9.77 -5.65
C ILE A 112 -9.00 -8.83 -4.88
N TRP A 113 -8.43 -8.06 -3.96
CA TRP A 113 -9.16 -7.06 -3.20
C TRP A 113 -8.53 -5.68 -3.42
N ASN A 114 -9.30 -4.76 -4.00
CA ASN A 114 -8.95 -3.35 -4.08
C ASN A 114 -9.96 -2.54 -3.28
N PHE A 115 -9.51 -1.55 -2.53
CA PHE A 115 -10.41 -0.59 -1.92
C PHE A 115 -9.76 0.79 -1.82
N ASP A 116 -10.60 1.80 -1.94
CA ASP A 116 -10.26 3.21 -1.82
C ASP A 116 -11.19 3.80 -0.76
N VAL A 117 -10.60 4.40 0.27
CA VAL A 117 -11.36 5.05 1.32
C VAL A 117 -11.57 6.49 0.87
N ASN A 118 -12.49 6.67 -0.08
CA ASN A 118 -12.94 8.00 -0.48
C ASN A 118 -13.68 8.64 0.70
N TYR A 119 -12.95 9.29 1.60
CA TYR A 119 -13.56 10.11 2.63
C TYR A 119 -14.26 11.30 1.98
N PRO A 120 -15.52 11.59 2.34
CA PRO A 120 -16.16 12.84 1.99
C PRO A 120 -15.30 14.02 2.48
N LYS A 121 -15.12 15.03 1.63
CA LYS A 121 -14.23 16.17 1.92
C LYS A 121 -14.65 16.95 3.17
N GLU A 122 -15.90 16.81 3.60
CA GLU A 122 -16.46 17.50 4.76
C GLU A 122 -15.83 17.09 6.10
N ILE A 123 -14.99 16.05 6.14
CA ILE A 123 -14.43 15.48 7.38
C ILE A 123 -12.94 15.86 7.55
N HIS A 124 -12.29 16.42 6.52
CA HIS A 124 -10.87 16.77 6.57
C HIS A 124 -10.57 18.13 7.23
N ASP A 125 -11.58 18.97 7.48
CA ASP A 125 -11.44 20.34 8.00
C ASP A 125 -12.05 20.53 9.42
N LEU A 126 -12.19 19.47 10.23
CA LEU A 126 -12.71 19.52 11.61
C LEU A 126 -11.61 19.70 12.66
#